data_AF-B4K6I2-F1
#
_entry.id   AF-B4K6I2-F1
#
_cell.length_a   1.000
_cell.length_b   1.000
_cell.length_c   1.000
_cell.angle_alpha   90.00
_cell.angle_beta   90.00
_cell.angle_gamma   90.00
#
_symmetry.space_group_name_H-M   'P 1'
#
loop_
_entity.id
_entity.type
_entity.pdbx_description
1 polymer ?
#
loop_
_entity_poly.entity_id
_entity_poly.type
_entity_poly.pdbx_seq_one_letter_code
_entity_poly.pdbx_strand_id
1 'polypeptide(L)'
;MGARQSRDPRSVSMENPTPAGVLDISDDVVKRLKQGISQQARENATVAEVSKPVPKPQESPKKVVVKEVAPAPPTVVYQAPTPIYVQGGGHTISAADVQRQMNQELVKNDELWKQRMLKLEENLKKTNTIMETEYANAVEGVHKRFVSTAAAHKVPPCGDLKGQLLACYRAHPGETLKCIDEVTQFRQCVDMHRIKKLDAEATAAKAPAAAAAASKVAVKAG
;
A
#
# COMPACT_ATOMS: atom_id res chain seq x y z
N MET A 1 -35.44 -42.49 -29.97
CA MET A 1 -34.26 -42.96 -30.71
C MET A 1 -33.26 -41.81 -30.79
N GLY A 2 -32.44 -41.63 -29.76
CA GLY A 2 -31.53 -40.50 -29.61
C GLY A 2 -30.13 -40.99 -29.26
N ALA A 3 -29.16 -40.64 -30.10
CA ALA A 3 -27.74 -40.83 -29.81
C ALA A 3 -26.91 -39.86 -30.66
N ARG A 4 -26.54 -38.71 -30.09
CA ARG A 4 -25.28 -38.00 -30.38
C ARG A 4 -24.83 -37.32 -29.08
N GLN A 5 -24.14 -38.10 -28.25
CA GLN A 5 -23.48 -37.62 -27.04
C GLN A 5 -22.19 -36.89 -27.46
N SER A 6 -22.11 -35.59 -27.21
CA SER A 6 -20.85 -34.83 -27.29
C SER A 6 -19.88 -35.39 -26.24
N ARG A 7 -18.70 -35.82 -26.68
CA ARG A 7 -17.71 -36.56 -25.88
C ARG A 7 -16.57 -35.70 -25.30
N ASP A 8 -16.73 -34.37 -25.27
CA ASP A 8 -15.69 -33.48 -24.72
C ASP A 8 -16.27 -32.56 -23.63
N PRO A 9 -15.59 -32.44 -22.47
CA PRO A 9 -15.96 -31.46 -21.47
C PRO A 9 -15.74 -30.06 -22.06
N ARG A 10 -16.80 -29.25 -22.17
CA ARG A 10 -16.67 -27.84 -22.52
C ARG A 10 -15.87 -27.16 -21.40
N SER A 11 -14.60 -26.86 -21.65
CA SER A 11 -13.80 -26.04 -20.75
C SER A 11 -14.30 -24.60 -20.85
N VAL A 12 -14.81 -24.07 -19.74
CA VAL A 12 -15.06 -22.64 -19.60
C VAL A 12 -13.71 -22.01 -19.24
N SER A 13 -12.96 -21.58 -20.26
CA SER A 13 -11.83 -20.70 -20.05
C SER A 13 -12.38 -19.30 -19.79
N MET A 14 -12.49 -18.90 -18.53
CA MET A 14 -12.58 -17.47 -18.22
C MET A 14 -11.18 -16.91 -18.42
N GLU A 15 -10.94 -16.24 -19.56
CA GLU A 15 -9.79 -15.36 -19.65
C GLU A 15 -10.00 -14.28 -18.59
N ASN A 16 -9.14 -14.25 -17.57
CA ASN A 16 -9.13 -13.16 -16.60
C ASN A 16 -8.44 -11.96 -17.27
N PRO A 17 -9.18 -10.89 -17.66
CA PRO A 17 -8.60 -9.81 -18.48
C PRO A 17 -7.69 -8.85 -17.67
N THR A 18 -7.36 -9.17 -16.42
CA THR A 18 -6.63 -8.25 -15.53
C THR A 18 -5.17 -8.65 -15.36
N PRO A 19 -4.19 -7.74 -15.60
CA PRO A 19 -2.78 -8.03 -15.37
C PRO A 19 -2.52 -8.32 -13.88
N ALA A 20 -1.68 -9.33 -13.62
CA ALA A 20 -1.38 -9.84 -12.29
C ALA A 20 -1.01 -8.72 -11.30
N GLY A 21 -1.79 -8.59 -10.22
CA GLY A 21 -1.48 -7.71 -9.09
C GLY A 21 -2.59 -6.75 -8.67
N VAL A 22 -3.67 -6.60 -9.46
CA VAL A 22 -4.81 -5.73 -9.13
C VAL A 22 -6.03 -6.60 -8.81
N LEU A 23 -6.43 -6.61 -7.53
CA LEU A 23 -7.71 -7.19 -7.10
C LEU A 23 -8.82 -6.19 -7.42
N ASP A 24 -9.56 -6.41 -8.50
CA ASP A 24 -10.76 -5.62 -8.81
C ASP A 24 -11.85 -5.96 -7.80
N ILE A 25 -12.05 -5.06 -6.84
CA ILE A 25 -13.15 -5.14 -5.89
C ILE A 25 -14.40 -4.66 -6.62
N SER A 26 -15.40 -5.53 -6.77
CA SER A 26 -16.66 -5.15 -7.39
C SER A 26 -17.37 -4.05 -6.60
N ASP A 27 -18.04 -3.14 -7.30
CA ASP A 27 -18.74 -1.98 -6.69
C ASP A 27 -19.75 -2.39 -5.60
N ASP A 28 -20.34 -3.59 -5.73
CA ASP A 28 -21.24 -4.17 -4.72
C ASP A 28 -20.54 -4.48 -3.40
N VAL A 29 -19.28 -4.93 -3.45
CA VAL A 29 -18.46 -5.18 -2.25
C VAL A 29 -18.09 -3.85 -1.59
N VAL A 30 -17.76 -2.83 -2.38
CA VAL A 30 -17.50 -1.47 -1.88
C VAL A 30 -18.74 -0.89 -1.20
N LYS A 31 -19.92 -1.06 -1.80
CA LYS A 31 -21.19 -0.61 -1.24
C LYS A 31 -21.51 -1.30 0.07
N ARG A 32 -21.28 -2.61 0.16
CA ARG A 32 -21.43 -3.38 1.41
C ARG A 32 -20.47 -2.93 2.49
N LEU A 33 -19.20 -2.68 2.16
CA LEU A 33 -18.22 -2.18 3.14
C LEU A 33 -18.64 -0.81 3.69
N LYS A 34 -19.04 0.13 2.83
CA LYS A 34 -19.50 1.46 3.28
C LYS A 34 -20.74 1.37 4.18
N GLN A 35 -21.67 0.49 3.84
CA GLN A 35 -22.86 0.24 4.66
C GLN A 35 -22.52 -0.41 6.01
N GLY A 36 -21.61 -1.38 6.05
CA GLY A 36 -21.16 -2.01 7.30
C GLY A 36 -20.45 -1.03 8.24
N ILE A 37 -19.56 -0.19 7.71
CA ILE A 37 -18.83 0.83 8.48
C ILE A 37 -19.78 1.88 9.06
N SER A 38 -20.79 2.30 8.30
CA SER A 38 -21.79 3.27 8.79
C SER A 38 -22.76 2.70 9.84
N GLN A 39 -23.07 1.41 9.80
CA GLN A 39 -23.84 0.74 10.86
C GLN A 39 -23.02 0.61 12.15
N GLN A 40 -21.76 0.21 12.05
CA GLN A 40 -20.84 0.13 13.21
C GLN A 40 -20.64 1.49 13.89
N ALA A 41 -20.54 2.58 13.12
CA ALA A 41 -20.44 3.93 13.67
C ALA A 41 -21.71 4.37 14.41
N ARG A 42 -22.89 3.93 13.96
CA ARG A 42 -24.17 4.21 14.63
C ARG A 42 -24.34 3.38 15.91
N GLU A 43 -23.91 2.13 15.90
CA GLU A 43 -23.94 1.24 17.08
C GLU A 43 -22.96 1.70 18.16
N ASN A 44 -21.78 2.21 17.80
CA ASN A 44 -20.84 2.75 18.78
C ASN A 44 -21.31 4.09 19.39
N ALA A 45 -22.14 4.87 18.68
CA ALA A 45 -22.71 6.11 19.20
C ALA A 45 -23.84 5.87 20.22
N THR A 46 -24.61 4.78 20.09
CA THR A 46 -25.71 4.47 21.02
C THR A 46 -25.24 3.88 22.35
N VAL A 47 -24.04 3.29 22.40
CA VAL A 47 -23.44 2.77 23.63
C VAL A 47 -22.83 3.88 24.50
N ALA A 48 -22.44 5.01 23.90
CA ALA A 48 -21.85 6.15 24.62
C ALA A 48 -22.89 7.06 25.32
N GLU A 49 -24.19 6.88 25.08
CA GLU A 49 -25.27 7.72 25.63
C GLU A 49 -26.12 7.04 26.74
N VAL A 50 -25.61 5.99 27.39
CA VAL A 50 -26.28 5.33 28.53
C VAL A 50 -25.43 5.50 29.79
N SER A 51 -25.33 6.72 30.31
CA SER A 51 -24.71 7.01 31.62
C SER A 51 -25.21 8.34 32.22
N LYS A 52 -26.49 8.42 32.63
CA LYS A 52 -26.99 9.22 33.78
C LYS A 52 -28.52 9.01 34.02
N PRO A 53 -29.04 9.20 35.27
CA PRO A 53 -30.28 8.57 35.75
C PRO A 53 -31.58 9.42 35.65
N VAL A 54 -32.71 8.71 35.88
CA VAL A 54 -34.16 8.94 35.63
C VAL A 54 -34.84 10.04 36.50
N PRO A 55 -36.07 10.53 36.17
CA PRO A 55 -37.30 10.01 36.82
C PRO A 55 -38.55 9.79 35.90
N LYS A 56 -39.47 8.90 36.34
CA LYS A 56 -40.79 8.44 35.80
C LYS A 56 -41.95 9.43 36.13
N PRO A 57 -43.24 9.32 35.67
CA PRO A 57 -44.03 8.08 35.41
C PRO A 57 -45.17 8.06 34.32
N GLN A 58 -45.74 6.85 34.12
CA GLN A 58 -47.09 6.46 33.58
C GLN A 58 -47.32 6.56 32.05
N GLU A 59 -47.94 5.61 31.32
CA GLU A 59 -49.15 4.81 31.59
C GLU A 59 -49.21 3.55 30.68
N SER A 60 -50.00 2.52 31.04
CA SER A 60 -50.21 1.26 30.28
C SER A 60 -51.68 1.13 29.85
N PRO A 61 -52.05 0.29 28.85
CA PRO A 61 -52.60 -1.03 29.23
C PRO A 61 -52.44 -2.21 28.23
N LYS A 62 -52.15 -3.38 28.83
CA LYS A 62 -52.80 -4.73 28.75
C LYS A 62 -52.96 -5.56 27.45
N LYS A 63 -52.40 -6.78 27.57
CA LYS A 63 -52.90 -8.17 27.26
C LYS A 63 -53.14 -8.52 25.77
N VAL A 64 -52.80 -9.71 25.27
CA VAL A 64 -53.28 -11.05 25.68
C VAL A 64 -52.22 -12.15 25.40
N VAL A 65 -52.10 -13.06 26.35
CA VAL A 65 -51.40 -14.36 26.24
C VAL A 65 -52.36 -15.37 25.61
N VAL A 66 -51.93 -16.06 24.55
CA VAL A 66 -52.57 -17.31 24.11
C VAL A 66 -51.54 -18.42 24.19
N LYS A 67 -51.89 -19.44 24.97
CA LYS A 67 -51.23 -20.73 25.09
C LYS A 67 -51.99 -21.68 24.18
N GLU A 68 -51.40 -22.14 23.08
CA GLU A 68 -52.03 -23.15 22.23
C GLU A 68 -51.01 -24.14 21.64
N VAL A 69 -51.04 -25.33 22.23
CA VAL A 69 -50.78 -26.70 21.75
C VAL A 69 -49.74 -26.90 20.62
N ALA A 70 -48.62 -27.53 20.99
CA ALA A 70 -47.68 -28.14 20.05
C ALA A 70 -48.25 -29.44 19.46
N PRO A 71 -48.18 -29.67 18.13
CA PRO A 71 -48.44 -30.98 17.55
C PRO A 71 -47.23 -31.92 17.78
N ALA A 72 -47.51 -33.19 18.08
CA ALA A 72 -46.48 -34.23 18.27
C ALA A 72 -45.62 -34.42 17.01
N PRO A 73 -44.32 -34.75 17.13
CA PRO A 73 -43.46 -35.01 15.97
C PRO A 73 -43.88 -36.32 15.27
N PRO A 74 -43.75 -36.41 13.95
CA PRO A 74 -44.02 -37.66 13.23
C PRO A 74 -42.97 -38.73 13.60
N THR A 75 -43.44 -39.93 13.94
CA THR A 75 -42.62 -41.13 14.08
C THR A 75 -41.94 -41.45 12.75
N VAL A 76 -40.64 -41.19 12.64
CA VAL A 76 -39.81 -41.64 11.52
C VAL A 76 -39.51 -43.12 11.72
N VAL A 77 -40.10 -43.96 10.87
CA VAL A 77 -39.73 -45.38 10.77
C VAL A 77 -38.38 -45.45 10.05
N TYR A 78 -37.32 -45.79 10.78
CA TYR A 78 -36.05 -46.15 10.16
C TYR A 78 -36.21 -47.51 9.47
N GLN A 79 -36.28 -47.51 8.14
CA GLN A 79 -36.05 -48.74 7.39
C GLN A 79 -34.61 -49.18 7.63
N ALA A 80 -34.42 -50.42 8.11
CA ALA A 80 -33.10 -51.01 8.24
C ALA A 80 -32.42 -51.05 6.86
N PRO A 81 -31.15 -50.63 6.75
CA PRO A 81 -30.46 -50.62 5.46
C PRO A 81 -30.26 -52.05 4.96
N THR A 82 -30.75 -52.34 3.75
CA THR A 82 -30.48 -53.60 3.06
C THR A 82 -29.01 -53.67 2.67
N PRO A 83 -28.26 -54.72 3.01
CA PRO A 83 -26.86 -54.85 2.60
C PRO A 83 -26.77 -55.04 1.09
N ILE A 84 -26.14 -54.10 0.40
CA ILE A 84 -25.81 -54.21 -1.03
C ILE A 84 -24.62 -55.17 -1.14
N TYR A 85 -24.87 -56.40 -1.58
CA TYR A 85 -23.82 -57.34 -1.95
C TYR A 85 -23.31 -56.98 -3.34
N VAL A 86 -22.11 -56.40 -3.44
CA VAL A 86 -21.42 -56.18 -4.72
C VAL A 86 -20.75 -57.50 -5.12
N GLN A 87 -21.35 -58.18 -6.07
CA GLN A 87 -20.90 -59.46 -6.61
C GLN A 87 -20.03 -59.21 -7.84
N GLY A 88 -18.74 -59.59 -7.81
CA GLY A 88 -17.93 -59.76 -9.02
C GLY A 88 -16.49 -59.25 -8.96
N GLY A 89 -15.54 -60.17 -8.79
CA GLY A 89 -14.34 -60.26 -9.63
C GLY A 89 -13.33 -59.12 -9.70
N GLY A 90 -13.29 -58.19 -8.75
CA GLY A 90 -12.23 -57.20 -8.63
C GLY A 90 -11.84 -57.03 -7.17
N HIS A 91 -10.54 -56.91 -6.87
CA HIS A 91 -10.06 -56.67 -5.50
C HIS A 91 -10.73 -55.39 -4.96
N THR A 92 -11.75 -55.53 -4.11
CA THR A 92 -12.32 -54.41 -3.40
C THR A 92 -11.30 -53.96 -2.35
N ILE A 93 -10.88 -52.70 -2.42
CA ILE A 93 -9.92 -52.13 -1.47
C ILE A 93 -10.52 -52.26 -0.07
N SER A 94 -9.78 -52.86 0.86
CA SER A 94 -10.22 -52.98 2.25
C SER A 94 -10.34 -51.60 2.89
N ALA A 95 -11.29 -51.42 3.81
CA ALA A 95 -11.43 -50.17 4.56
C ALA A 95 -10.12 -49.72 5.23
N ALA A 96 -9.30 -50.68 5.67
CA ALA A 96 -7.97 -50.41 6.23
C ALA A 96 -6.99 -49.84 5.20
N ASP A 97 -7.07 -50.29 3.95
CA ASP A 97 -6.21 -49.80 2.86
C ASP A 97 -6.64 -48.40 2.41
N VAL A 98 -7.95 -48.12 2.39
CA VAL A 98 -8.47 -46.76 2.16
C VAL A 98 -7.96 -45.81 3.24
N GLN A 99 -8.00 -46.20 4.52
CA GLN A 99 -7.48 -45.37 5.62
C GLN A 99 -5.98 -45.11 5.49
N ARG A 100 -5.18 -46.12 5.10
CA ARG A 100 -3.74 -45.96 4.87
C ARG A 100 -3.46 -44.96 3.74
N GLN A 101 -4.17 -45.08 2.63
CA GLN A 101 -4.04 -44.15 1.51
C GLN A 101 -4.44 -42.72 1.92
N MET A 102 -5.56 -42.56 2.64
CA MET A 102 -5.99 -41.25 3.13
C MET A 102 -4.95 -40.61 4.04
N ASN A 103 -4.38 -41.36 4.98
CA ASN A 103 -3.33 -40.85 5.88
C ASN A 103 -2.06 -40.45 5.12
N GLN A 104 -1.66 -41.22 4.10
CA GLN A 104 -0.51 -40.86 3.26
C GLN A 104 -0.75 -39.57 2.49
N GLU A 105 -1.94 -39.39 1.90
CA GLU A 105 -2.29 -38.16 1.21
C GLU A 105 -2.38 -36.97 2.17
N LEU A 106 -2.86 -37.17 3.40
CA LEU A 106 -2.92 -36.13 4.41
C LEU A 106 -1.50 -35.65 4.80
N VAL A 107 -0.57 -36.59 5.02
CA VAL A 107 0.84 -36.26 5.31
C VAL A 107 1.50 -35.49 4.15
N LYS A 108 1.29 -35.93 2.90
CA LYS A 108 1.81 -35.22 1.73
C LYS A 108 1.25 -33.79 1.64
N ASN A 109 -0.04 -33.61 1.89
CA ASN A 109 -0.65 -32.28 1.91
C ASN A 109 -0.03 -31.41 3.02
N ASP A 110 0.12 -31.94 4.23
CA ASP A 110 0.76 -31.21 5.33
C ASP A 110 2.19 -30.77 5.00
N GLU A 111 2.97 -31.64 4.38
CA GLU A 111 4.33 -31.31 3.92
C GLU A 111 4.33 -30.20 2.85
N LEU A 112 3.43 -30.30 1.86
CA LEU A 112 3.30 -29.28 0.81
C LEU A 112 2.90 -27.92 1.40
N TRP A 113 1.96 -27.89 2.35
CA TRP A 113 1.54 -26.66 3.01
C TRP A 113 2.65 -26.07 3.88
N LYS A 114 3.39 -26.90 4.62
CA LYS A 114 4.57 -26.45 5.38
C LYS A 114 5.61 -25.82 4.46
N GLN A 115 5.93 -26.46 3.33
CA GLN A 115 6.87 -25.91 2.36
C GLN A 115 6.39 -24.57 1.78
N ARG A 116 5.09 -24.46 1.47
CA ARG A 116 4.50 -23.19 0.99
C ARG A 116 4.61 -22.09 2.03
N MET A 117 4.34 -22.38 3.30
CA MET A 117 4.46 -21.42 4.39
C MET A 117 5.90 -20.94 4.57
N LEU A 118 6.87 -21.87 4.58
CA LEU A 118 8.28 -21.52 4.67
C LEU A 118 8.74 -20.66 3.49
N LYS A 119 8.32 -21.00 2.27
CA LYS A 119 8.64 -20.20 1.08
C LYS A 119 8.01 -18.81 1.15
N LEU A 120 6.78 -18.71 1.67
CA LEU A 120 6.10 -17.43 1.84
C LEU A 120 6.85 -16.56 2.86
N GLU A 121 7.23 -17.11 4.01
CA GLU A 121 8.02 -16.42 5.03
C GLU A 121 9.37 -15.98 4.49
N GLU A 122 10.07 -16.84 3.75
CA GLU A 122 11.36 -16.51 3.14
C GLU A 122 11.21 -15.38 2.11
N ASN A 123 10.17 -15.43 1.27
CA ASN A 123 9.88 -14.37 0.31
C ASN A 123 9.55 -13.05 1.00
N LEU A 124 8.72 -13.08 2.06
CA LEU A 124 8.40 -11.89 2.85
C LEU A 124 9.64 -11.29 3.51
N LYS A 125 10.53 -12.14 4.05
CA LYS A 125 11.81 -11.68 4.61
C LYS A 125 12.67 -11.04 3.52
N LYS A 126 12.81 -11.68 2.36
CA LYS A 126 13.58 -11.14 1.22
C LYS A 126 13.03 -9.80 0.75
N THR A 127 11.73 -9.70 0.49
CA THR A 127 11.13 -8.44 0.02
C THR A 127 11.25 -7.35 1.08
N ASN A 128 11.02 -7.65 2.35
CA ASN A 128 11.18 -6.66 3.43
C ASN A 128 12.62 -6.16 3.51
N THR A 129 13.62 -7.06 3.45
CA THR A 129 15.03 -6.63 3.45
C THR A 129 15.38 -5.73 2.27
N ILE A 130 14.90 -6.05 1.07
CA ILE A 130 15.12 -5.22 -0.12
C ILE A 130 14.47 -3.84 0.09
N MET A 131 13.22 -3.81 0.56
CA MET A 131 12.51 -2.56 0.82
C MET A 131 13.22 -1.67 1.85
N GLU A 132 13.71 -2.25 2.95
CA GLU A 132 14.48 -1.54 3.97
C GLU A 132 15.79 -0.99 3.40
N THR A 133 16.52 -1.78 2.59
CA THR A 133 17.77 -1.33 1.96
C THR A 133 17.56 -0.21 0.95
N GLU A 134 16.55 -0.33 0.08
CA GLU A 134 16.23 0.70 -0.91
C GLU A 134 15.72 1.98 -0.22
N TYR A 135 14.95 1.85 0.86
CA TYR A 135 14.53 2.98 1.67
C TYR A 135 15.75 3.70 2.29
N ALA A 136 16.65 2.96 2.94
CA ALA A 136 17.87 3.53 3.51
C ALA A 136 18.73 4.23 2.45
N ASN A 137 18.91 3.60 1.28
CA ASN A 137 19.63 4.17 0.15
C ASN A 137 18.95 5.44 -0.38
N ALA A 138 17.62 5.45 -0.48
CA ALA A 138 16.86 6.62 -0.92
C ALA A 138 16.98 7.78 0.08
N VAL A 139 16.88 7.49 1.38
CA VAL A 139 17.08 8.48 2.45
C VAL A 139 18.49 9.04 2.41
N GLU A 140 19.51 8.20 2.24
CA GLU A 140 20.89 8.67 2.06
C GLU A 140 21.07 9.49 0.79
N GLY A 141 20.45 9.10 -0.33
CA GLY A 141 20.52 9.82 -1.59
C GLY A 141 19.89 11.21 -1.48
N VAL A 142 18.75 11.29 -0.82
CA VAL A 142 18.10 12.56 -0.44
C VAL A 142 19.03 13.36 0.46
N HIS A 143 19.52 12.77 1.55
CA HIS A 143 20.42 13.44 2.48
C HIS A 143 21.68 13.99 1.78
N LYS A 144 22.35 13.20 0.94
CA LYS A 144 23.52 13.62 0.15
C LYS A 144 23.19 14.78 -0.78
N ARG A 145 22.02 14.75 -1.43
CA ARG A 145 21.57 15.86 -2.29
C ARG A 145 21.28 17.10 -1.46
N PHE A 146 20.56 16.99 -0.35
CA PHE A 146 20.20 18.14 0.46
C PHE A 146 21.33 18.68 1.31
N VAL A 147 22.33 17.87 1.70
CA VAL A 147 23.56 18.31 2.37
C VAL A 147 24.56 18.89 1.37
N SER A 148 24.74 18.28 0.19
CA SER A 148 25.63 18.86 -0.83
C SER A 148 25.04 20.09 -1.51
N THR A 149 23.71 20.14 -1.67
CA THR A 149 22.99 21.35 -2.10
C THR A 149 22.54 22.20 -0.93
N ALA A 150 22.89 21.84 0.31
CA ALA A 150 22.53 22.64 1.47
C ALA A 150 23.11 24.03 1.25
N ALA A 151 22.18 24.97 1.07
CA ALA A 151 22.36 26.37 1.40
C ALA A 151 22.97 26.58 2.81
N ALA A 152 23.09 25.53 3.64
CA ALA A 152 23.81 25.54 4.92
C ALA A 152 25.34 25.76 4.79
N HIS A 153 26.00 25.36 3.70
CA HIS A 153 27.45 25.59 3.52
C HIS A 153 27.79 26.77 2.59
N LYS A 154 26.80 27.37 1.95
CA LYS A 154 26.98 28.59 1.15
C LYS A 154 26.14 29.68 1.78
N VAL A 155 26.77 30.45 2.68
CA VAL A 155 26.18 31.68 3.21
C VAL A 155 25.65 32.49 2.03
N PRO A 156 24.36 32.90 2.03
CA PRO A 156 23.81 33.66 0.93
C PRO A 156 24.68 34.91 0.71
N PRO A 157 25.00 35.24 -0.54
CA PRO A 157 25.85 36.39 -0.82
C PRO A 157 25.24 37.66 -0.22
N CYS A 158 26.08 38.57 0.25
CA CYS A 158 25.68 39.88 0.77
C CYS A 158 24.85 39.85 2.07
N GLY A 159 25.05 38.84 2.93
CA GLY A 159 24.35 38.72 4.22
C GLY A 159 24.49 39.95 5.14
N ASP A 160 25.69 40.56 5.18
CA ASP A 160 25.96 41.73 6.03
C ASP A 160 25.22 42.99 5.53
N LEU A 161 25.23 43.22 4.21
CA LEU A 161 24.51 44.32 3.56
C LEU A 161 22.98 44.15 3.70
N LYS A 162 22.49 42.91 3.67
CA LYS A 162 21.08 42.62 3.99
C LYS A 162 20.77 43.00 5.44
N GLY A 163 21.67 42.73 6.37
CA GLY A 163 21.54 43.14 7.77
C GLY A 163 21.45 44.67 7.92
N GLN A 164 22.33 45.40 7.26
CA GLN A 164 22.35 46.87 7.26
C GLN A 164 21.09 47.47 6.64
N LEU A 165 20.65 46.94 5.49
CA LEU A 165 19.42 47.35 4.84
C LEU A 165 18.19 47.15 5.73
N LEU A 166 18.09 45.99 6.37
CA LEU A 166 17.01 45.70 7.32
C LEU A 166 17.09 46.56 8.58
N ALA A 167 18.29 46.97 9.00
CA ALA A 167 18.44 47.91 10.11
C ALA A 167 17.92 49.31 9.72
N CYS A 168 18.24 49.81 8.52
CA CYS A 168 17.75 51.09 8.03
C CYS A 168 16.22 51.12 7.91
N TYR A 169 15.61 50.07 7.33
CA TYR A 169 14.15 50.00 7.23
C TYR A 169 13.44 49.94 8.60
N ARG A 170 14.07 49.34 9.60
CA ARG A 170 13.55 49.36 10.98
C ARG A 170 13.69 50.72 11.65
N ALA A 171 14.74 51.48 11.32
CA ALA A 171 14.95 52.83 11.83
C ALA A 171 14.03 53.87 11.16
N HIS A 172 13.62 53.63 9.91
CA HIS A 172 12.79 54.55 9.11
C HIS A 172 11.54 53.86 8.53
N PRO A 173 10.55 53.51 9.37
CA PRO A 173 9.31 52.90 8.89
C PRO A 173 8.53 53.87 7.99
N GLY A 174 8.14 53.41 6.80
CA GLY A 174 7.35 54.20 5.83
C GLY A 174 8.17 55.19 4.97
N GLU A 175 9.45 55.41 5.29
CA GLU A 175 10.32 56.34 4.57
C GLU A 175 11.48 55.61 3.89
N THR A 176 11.15 54.69 2.98
CA THR A 176 12.13 53.79 2.32
C THR A 176 13.19 54.52 1.50
N LEU A 177 12.91 55.74 1.03
CA LEU A 177 13.84 56.59 0.28
C LEU A 177 15.08 57.00 1.10
N LYS A 178 14.99 57.05 2.44
CA LYS A 178 16.16 57.32 3.29
C LYS A 178 17.17 56.17 3.30
N CYS A 179 16.75 54.97 2.91
CA CYS A 179 17.58 53.77 2.86
C CYS A 179 18.10 53.45 1.45
N ILE A 180 18.07 54.43 0.54
CA ILE A 180 18.41 54.20 -0.87
C ILE A 180 19.87 53.79 -1.05
N ASP A 181 20.77 54.32 -0.24
CA ASP A 181 22.19 54.02 -0.31
C ASP A 181 22.46 52.55 0.08
N GLU A 182 21.84 52.06 1.15
CA GLU A 182 21.93 50.67 1.58
C GLU A 182 21.31 49.71 0.55
N VAL A 183 20.20 50.11 -0.08
CA VAL A 183 19.58 49.34 -1.17
C VAL A 183 20.51 49.23 -2.37
N THR A 184 21.16 50.34 -2.78
CA THR A 184 22.07 50.32 -3.94
C THR A 184 23.29 49.44 -3.68
N GLN A 185 23.89 49.51 -2.49
CA GLN A 185 25.01 48.67 -2.10
C GLN A 185 24.63 47.18 -2.06
N PHE A 186 23.48 46.85 -1.46
CA PHE A 186 22.97 45.49 -1.46
C PHE A 186 22.74 44.97 -2.89
N ARG A 187 22.11 45.77 -3.75
CA ARG A 187 21.86 45.42 -5.15
C ARG A 187 23.14 45.18 -5.93
N GLN A 188 24.12 46.08 -5.83
CA GLN A 188 25.42 45.95 -6.50
C GLN A 188 26.11 44.65 -6.08
N CYS A 189 26.10 44.34 -4.79
CA CYS A 189 26.68 43.10 -4.30
C CYS A 189 25.99 41.85 -4.89
N VAL A 190 24.65 41.82 -4.92
CA VAL A 190 23.89 40.70 -5.51
C VAL A 190 24.18 40.56 -7.00
N ASP A 191 24.19 41.67 -7.74
CA ASP A 191 24.45 41.69 -9.18
C ASP A 191 25.88 41.18 -9.49
N MET A 192 26.87 41.61 -8.71
CA MET A 192 28.26 41.13 -8.84
C MET A 192 28.38 39.63 -8.56
N HIS A 193 27.70 39.12 -7.53
CA HIS A 193 27.70 37.69 -7.23
C HIS A 193 26.98 36.88 -8.31
N ARG A 194 25.90 37.42 -8.90
CA ARG A 194 25.20 36.81 -10.02
C ARG A 194 26.09 36.69 -11.25
N ILE A 195 26.80 37.76 -11.62
CA ILE A 195 27.73 37.77 -12.75
C ILE A 195 28.84 36.74 -12.54
N LYS A 196 29.50 36.77 -11.37
CA LYS A 196 30.55 35.78 -11.02
C LYS A 196 30.07 34.34 -11.12
N LYS A 197 28.82 34.05 -10.75
CA LYS A 197 28.25 32.71 -10.85
C LYS A 197 28.04 32.29 -12.32
N LEU A 198 27.49 33.19 -13.15
CA LEU A 198 27.29 32.92 -14.57
C LEU A 198 28.62 32.73 -15.30
N ASP A 199 29.65 33.49 -14.95
CA ASP A 199 31.00 33.34 -15.50
C ASP A 199 31.65 32.01 -15.06
N ALA A 200 31.45 31.60 -13.80
CA ALA A 200 31.92 30.30 -13.29
C ALA A 200 31.22 29.11 -13.98
N GLU A 201 29.91 29.21 -14.24
CA GLU A 201 29.15 28.20 -14.99
C GLU A 201 29.60 28.14 -16.45
N ALA A 202 29.86 29.30 -17.09
CA ALA A 202 30.36 29.37 -18.46
C ALA A 202 31.79 28.81 -18.61
N THR A 203 32.67 29.03 -17.63
CA THR A 203 34.03 28.47 -17.62
C THR A 203 34.04 26.97 -17.34
N ALA A 204 33.19 26.48 -16.43
CA ALA A 204 33.00 25.05 -16.19
C ALA A 204 32.46 24.30 -17.42
N ALA A 205 31.57 24.93 -18.20
CA ALA A 205 31.08 24.38 -19.46
C ALA A 205 32.14 24.35 -20.58
N LYS A 206 33.18 25.19 -20.50
CA LYS A 206 34.25 25.30 -21.52
C LYS A 206 35.43 24.37 -21.26
N ALA A 207 35.66 23.96 -20.01
CA ALA A 207 36.71 23.03 -19.60
C ALA A 207 36.70 21.65 -20.32
N PRO A 208 35.56 20.97 -20.56
CA PRO A 208 35.57 19.69 -21.28
C PRO A 208 35.89 19.82 -22.78
N ALA A 209 35.75 21.01 -23.38
CA ALA A 209 36.03 21.22 -24.80
C ALA A 209 37.53 21.44 -25.10
N ALA A 210 38.28 22.03 -24.16
CA ALA A 210 39.71 22.28 -24.33
C ALA A 210 40.55 20.99 -24.24
N ALA A 211 40.17 20.05 -23.37
CA ALA A 211 40.86 18.76 -23.25
C ALA A 211 40.70 17.89 -24.50
N ALA A 212 39.53 17.92 -25.16
CA ALA A 212 39.28 17.19 -26.40
C ALA A 212 40.00 17.79 -27.63
N ALA A 213 40.30 19.10 -27.61
CA ALA A 213 41.04 19.77 -28.68
C ALA A 213 42.56 19.52 -28.58
N ALA A 214 43.12 19.48 -27.37
CA ALA A 214 44.55 19.22 -27.16
C ALA A 214 44.97 17.80 -27.58
N SER A 215 44.14 16.79 -27.33
CA SER A 215 44.44 15.40 -27.78
C SER A 215 44.36 15.20 -29.30
N LYS A 216 43.63 16.03 -30.05
CA LYS A 216 43.55 15.91 -31.52
C LYS A 216 44.75 16.53 -32.25
N VAL A 217 45.46 17.46 -31.63
CA VAL A 217 46.64 18.10 -32.23
C VAL A 217 47.90 17.22 -32.07
N ALA A 218 48.02 16.47 -30.97
CA ALA A 218 49.15 15.58 -30.72
C ALA A 218 49.19 14.34 -31.64
N VAL A 219 48.03 13.87 -32.13
CA VAL A 219 47.94 12.68 -33.01
C VAL A 219 48.27 13.00 -34.47
N LYS A 220 48.29 14.28 -34.87
CA LYS A 220 48.52 14.69 -36.27
C LYS A 220 49.97 15.13 -36.57
N ALA A 221 50.84 15.11 -35.57
CA ALA A 221 52.25 15.51 -35.66
C ALA A 221 53.24 14.35 -35.41
N GLY A 222 52.76 13.11 -35.38
CA GLY A 222 53.56 11.88 -35.30
C GLY A 222 53.47 11.05 -36.57
#